data_AF-A0AAU9UAV5-F1
#
_entry.id   AF-A0AAU9UAV5-F1
#
_cell.length_a   1.000
_cell.length_b   1.000
_cell.length_c   1.000
_cell.angle_alpha   90.00
_cell.angle_beta   90.00
_cell.angle_gamma   90.00
#
_symmetry.space_group_name_H-M   'P 1'
#
loop_
_entity.id
_entity.type
_entity.pdbx_description
1 polymer ?
#
loop_
_entity_poly.entity_id
_entity_poly.type
_entity_poly.pdbx_seq_one_letter_code
_entity_poly.pdbx_strand_id
1 'polypeptide(L)'
;MSIDGKKLAHKRHVISLEQKIKILDRLKKGEKTADVAKSLGFNEATVRTILRNEQKIRASVTSGSALSANMRARSRAPIIEKMEKTLNIWIQDCTRKRTHIDSYIIKQRALKIYNFLKENEEPHSDANFVASRGWFERFRKRFSLQNILIDGKNGFAVHDNLKAYPKELQKILNRVDLHINIVNKNGFKTKVR
;
A
#
# COMPACT_ATOMS: atom_id res chain seq x y z
N MET A 1 -47.22 3.61 -14.84
CA MET A 1 -46.47 2.44 -14.35
C MET A 1 -45.00 2.69 -14.62
N SER A 2 -44.26 3.18 -13.63
CA SER A 2 -42.86 3.55 -13.77
C SER A 2 -41.96 2.33 -13.54
N ILE A 3 -41.09 2.08 -14.51
CA ILE A 3 -40.12 0.99 -14.54
C ILE A 3 -38.89 1.34 -13.67
N ASP A 4 -38.89 0.89 -12.42
CA ASP A 4 -37.71 0.96 -11.55
C ASP A 4 -36.69 -0.12 -11.94
N GLY A 5 -35.83 0.23 -12.90
CA GLY A 5 -34.64 -0.54 -13.24
C GLY A 5 -33.61 -0.53 -12.11
N LYS A 6 -33.75 -1.42 -11.13
CA LYS A 6 -32.71 -1.70 -10.13
C LYS A 6 -31.44 -2.18 -10.84
N LYS A 7 -30.47 -1.28 -10.98
CA LYS A 7 -29.12 -1.58 -11.48
C LYS A 7 -28.42 -2.52 -10.49
N LEU A 8 -28.52 -3.83 -10.71
CA LEU A 8 -27.81 -4.86 -9.95
C LEU A 8 -26.31 -4.55 -10.01
N ALA A 9 -25.71 -4.27 -8.85
CA ALA A 9 -24.28 -4.06 -8.73
C ALA A 9 -23.54 -5.30 -9.26
N HIS A 10 -22.91 -5.17 -10.43
CA HIS A 10 -22.29 -6.32 -11.08
C HIS A 10 -21.09 -6.79 -10.24
N LYS A 11 -21.25 -7.92 -9.55
CA LYS A 11 -20.22 -8.51 -8.69
C LYS A 11 -19.03 -8.87 -9.59
N ARG A 12 -17.93 -8.11 -9.47
CA ARG A 12 -16.74 -8.34 -10.30
C ARG A 12 -16.22 -9.76 -10.08
N HIS A 13 -16.28 -10.61 -11.09
CA HIS A 13 -15.67 -11.94 -11.08
C HIS A 13 -14.17 -11.84 -10.76
N VAL A 14 -13.72 -12.54 -9.72
CA VAL A 14 -12.30 -12.53 -9.31
C VAL A 14 -11.61 -13.73 -9.95
N ILE A 15 -10.59 -13.46 -10.76
CA ILE A 15 -9.78 -14.50 -11.41
C ILE A 15 -8.61 -14.82 -10.50
N SER A 16 -8.51 -16.09 -10.08
CA SER A 16 -7.45 -16.55 -9.18
C SER A 16 -6.08 -16.48 -9.85
N LEU A 17 -5.01 -16.50 -9.04
CA LEU A 17 -3.65 -16.52 -9.57
C LEU A 17 -3.39 -17.81 -10.39
N GLU A 18 -3.90 -18.94 -9.90
CA GLU A 18 -3.84 -20.23 -10.58
C GLU A 18 -4.52 -20.18 -11.97
N GLN A 19 -5.72 -19.61 -12.07
CA GLN A 19 -6.42 -19.46 -13.35
C GLN A 19 -5.62 -18.59 -14.33
N LYS A 20 -4.96 -17.52 -13.85
CA LYS A 20 -4.09 -16.68 -14.68
C LYS A 20 -2.88 -17.45 -15.20
N ILE A 21 -2.22 -18.26 -14.36
CA ILE A 21 -1.08 -19.10 -14.77
C ILE A 21 -1.55 -20.12 -15.81
N LYS A 22 -2.67 -20.79 -15.57
CA LYS A 22 -3.25 -21.76 -16.51
C LYS A 22 -3.52 -21.15 -17.88
N ILE A 23 -4.02 -19.91 -17.93
CA ILE A 23 -4.19 -19.16 -19.19
C ILE A 23 -2.84 -18.94 -19.87
N LEU A 24 -1.85 -18.42 -19.13
CA LEU A 24 -0.52 -18.12 -19.68
C LEU A 24 0.19 -19.36 -20.22
N ASP A 25 0.09 -20.49 -19.53
CA ASP A 25 0.74 -21.73 -19.95
C ASP A 25 0.09 -22.32 -21.21
N ARG A 26 -1.23 -22.19 -21.38
CA ARG A 26 -1.93 -22.58 -22.62
C ARG A 26 -1.56 -21.70 -23.80
N LEU A 27 -1.47 -20.39 -23.59
CA LEU A 27 -1.01 -19.46 -24.63
C LEU A 27 0.45 -19.74 -25.02
N LYS A 28 1.31 -20.09 -24.07
CA LYS A 28 2.71 -20.49 -24.35
C LYS A 28 2.81 -21.78 -25.16
N LYS A 29 1.83 -22.68 -25.06
CA LYS A 29 1.72 -23.89 -25.89
C LYS A 29 1.22 -23.62 -27.32
N GLY A 30 0.95 -22.36 -27.68
CA GLY A 30 0.54 -21.95 -29.03
C GLY A 30 -0.98 -21.92 -29.24
N GLU A 31 -1.79 -22.09 -28.19
CA GLU A 31 -3.25 -21.96 -28.31
C GLU A 31 -3.66 -20.50 -28.58
N LYS A 32 -4.71 -20.29 -29.39
CA LYS A 32 -5.21 -18.94 -29.70
C LYS A 32 -5.93 -18.34 -28.49
N THR A 33 -5.87 -17.02 -28.37
CA THR A 33 -6.52 -16.27 -27.27
C THR A 33 -8.03 -16.51 -27.19
N ALA A 34 -8.70 -16.58 -28.35
CA ALA A 34 -10.13 -16.83 -28.44
C ALA A 34 -10.52 -18.21 -27.91
N ASP A 35 -9.74 -19.25 -28.24
CA ASP A 35 -10.01 -20.63 -27.83
C ASP A 35 -9.79 -20.83 -26.33
N VAL A 36 -8.71 -20.23 -25.79
CA VAL A 36 -8.45 -20.23 -24.34
C VAL A 36 -9.52 -19.45 -23.59
N ALA A 37 -9.96 -18.31 -24.12
CA ALA A 37 -11.03 -17.50 -23.52
C ALA A 37 -12.36 -18.27 -23.47
N LYS A 38 -12.77 -18.86 -24.60
CA LYS A 38 -14.02 -19.63 -24.72
C LYS A 38 -14.01 -20.87 -23.83
N SER A 39 -12.92 -21.64 -23.84
CA SER A 39 -12.83 -22.89 -23.05
C SER A 39 -12.80 -22.67 -21.54
N LEU A 40 -12.34 -21.50 -21.08
CA LEU A 40 -12.29 -21.17 -19.65
C LEU A 40 -13.39 -20.19 -19.21
N GLY A 41 -14.32 -19.83 -20.11
CA GLY A 41 -15.42 -18.92 -19.80
C GLY A 41 -15.00 -17.47 -19.50
N PHE A 42 -13.86 -17.02 -20.04
CA PHE A 42 -13.38 -15.65 -19.89
C PHE A 42 -13.68 -14.79 -21.11
N ASN A 43 -13.79 -13.48 -20.91
CA ASN A 43 -13.78 -12.53 -22.02
C ASN A 43 -12.36 -12.47 -22.62
N GLU A 44 -12.24 -12.47 -23.93
CA GLU A 44 -10.94 -12.41 -24.62
C GLU A 44 -10.12 -11.16 -24.22
N ALA A 45 -10.76 -10.02 -23.97
CA ALA A 45 -10.08 -8.82 -23.45
C ALA A 45 -9.41 -9.06 -22.08
N THR A 46 -10.00 -9.93 -21.26
CA THR A 46 -9.43 -10.35 -19.98
C THR A 46 -8.19 -11.21 -20.20
N VAL A 47 -8.26 -12.18 -21.12
CA VAL A 47 -7.12 -13.03 -21.49
C VAL A 47 -5.96 -12.20 -22.04
N ARG A 48 -6.24 -11.23 -22.92
CA ARG A 48 -5.23 -10.28 -23.43
C ARG A 48 -4.58 -9.46 -22.32
N THR A 49 -5.37 -9.00 -21.35
CA THR A 49 -4.86 -8.25 -20.19
C THR A 49 -3.98 -9.11 -19.28
N ILE A 50 -4.32 -10.39 -19.12
CA ILE A 50 -3.51 -11.37 -18.38
C ILE A 50 -2.18 -11.59 -19.10
N LEU A 51 -2.21 -11.81 -20.43
CA LEU A 51 -1.01 -11.97 -21.26
C LEU A 51 -0.07 -10.75 -21.14
N ARG A 52 -0.60 -9.52 -21.25
CA ARG A 52 0.20 -8.29 -21.10
C ARG A 52 0.90 -8.18 -19.74
N ASN A 53 0.35 -8.79 -18.70
CA ASN A 53 0.91 -8.76 -17.35
C ASN A 53 1.67 -10.04 -16.97
N GLU A 54 2.02 -10.90 -17.94
CA GLU A 54 2.62 -12.22 -17.71
C GLU A 54 3.80 -12.18 -16.72
N GLN A 55 4.78 -11.31 -16.97
CA GLN A 55 5.99 -11.22 -16.14
C GLN A 55 5.66 -10.93 -14.67
N LYS A 56 4.73 -9.98 -14.42
CA LYS A 56 4.29 -9.62 -13.07
C LYS A 56 3.53 -10.77 -12.40
N ILE A 57 2.72 -11.49 -13.18
CA ILE A 57 1.95 -12.64 -12.70
C ILE A 57 2.90 -13.78 -12.31
N ARG A 58 3.88 -14.12 -13.16
CA ARG A 58 4.86 -15.18 -12.87
C ARG A 58 5.79 -14.81 -11.70
N ALA A 59 6.28 -13.57 -11.63
CA ALA A 59 7.08 -13.10 -10.50
C ALA A 59 6.33 -13.23 -9.16
N SER A 60 5.02 -12.97 -9.15
CA SER A 60 4.18 -13.10 -7.95
C SER A 60 4.06 -14.56 -7.45
N VAL A 61 4.24 -15.54 -8.34
CA VAL A 61 4.22 -16.98 -7.99
C VAL A 61 5.54 -17.40 -7.34
N THR A 62 6.66 -16.97 -7.93
CA THR A 62 8.01 -17.28 -7.43
C THR A 62 8.26 -16.70 -6.03
N SER A 63 7.68 -15.55 -5.70
CA SER A 63 7.85 -14.93 -4.37
C SER A 63 7.05 -15.58 -3.23
N GLY A 64 6.43 -16.75 -3.43
CA GLY A 64 5.86 -17.56 -2.33
C GLY A 64 4.66 -16.94 -1.60
N SER A 65 4.01 -15.91 -2.14
CA SER A 65 2.82 -15.29 -1.55
C SER A 65 1.54 -16.11 -1.81
N ALA A 66 1.59 -17.42 -1.54
CA ALA A 66 0.55 -18.40 -1.88
C ALA A 66 -0.75 -18.27 -1.05
N LEU A 67 -0.82 -17.37 -0.07
CA LEU A 67 -1.94 -17.31 0.88
C LEU A 67 -2.99 -16.23 0.64
N SER A 68 -3.04 -15.58 -0.53
CA SER A 68 -4.21 -14.73 -0.83
C SER A 68 -4.89 -15.14 -2.12
N ALA A 69 -5.93 -15.97 -1.96
CA ALA A 69 -6.85 -16.44 -3.00
C ALA A 69 -7.59 -15.32 -3.77
N ASN A 70 -7.24 -14.04 -3.55
CA ASN A 70 -7.88 -12.86 -4.12
C ASN A 70 -6.86 -11.80 -4.59
N MET A 71 -5.77 -12.21 -5.27
CA MET A 71 -4.71 -11.32 -5.79
C MET A 71 -5.20 -10.43 -6.96
N ARG A 72 -6.06 -9.46 -6.62
CA ARG A 72 -6.17 -8.14 -7.27
C ARG A 72 -5.26 -7.11 -6.58
N ALA A 73 -4.20 -7.55 -5.90
CA ALA A 73 -3.17 -6.62 -5.50
C ALA A 73 -2.42 -6.24 -6.77
N ARG A 74 -2.77 -5.09 -7.37
CA ARG A 74 -1.82 -4.35 -8.22
C ARG A 74 -0.46 -4.45 -7.53
N SER A 75 0.57 -4.89 -8.25
CA SER A 75 1.96 -4.81 -7.76
C SER A 75 2.13 -3.43 -7.15
N ARG A 76 2.38 -3.37 -5.83
CA ARG A 76 2.50 -2.09 -5.14
C ARG A 76 3.78 -1.46 -5.64
N ALA A 77 3.78 -0.15 -5.80
CA ALA A 77 5.02 0.55 -6.13
C ALA A 77 6.05 0.24 -5.03
N PRO A 78 7.31 -0.10 -5.37
CA PRO A 78 8.34 -0.47 -4.41
C PRO A 78 8.51 0.57 -3.28
N ILE A 79 8.38 1.86 -3.61
CA ILE A 79 8.43 2.97 -2.64
C ILE A 79 7.32 2.87 -1.58
N ILE A 80 6.10 2.45 -1.96
CA ILE A 80 4.97 2.30 -1.03
C ILE A 80 5.22 1.09 -0.12
N GLU A 81 5.77 0.00 -0.65
CA GLU A 81 6.11 -1.16 0.18
C GLU A 81 7.21 -0.84 1.18
N LYS A 82 8.24 -0.10 0.76
CA LYS A 82 9.33 0.37 1.63
C LYS A 82 8.78 1.30 2.73
N MET A 83 7.93 2.26 2.36
CA MET A 83 7.24 3.13 3.33
C MET A 83 6.40 2.33 4.33
N GLU A 84 5.58 1.38 3.87
CA GLU A 84 4.72 0.57 4.74
C GLU A 84 5.56 -0.25 5.74
N LYS A 85 6.70 -0.83 5.30
CA LYS A 85 7.62 -1.56 6.17
C LYS A 85 8.24 -0.65 7.24
N THR A 86 8.74 0.52 6.85
CA THR A 86 9.31 1.50 7.78
C THR A 86 8.28 1.96 8.81
N LEU A 87 7.06 2.24 8.35
CA LEU A 87 5.97 2.64 9.23
C LEU A 87 5.62 1.56 10.25
N ASN A 88 5.58 0.29 9.83
CA ASN A 88 5.30 -0.82 10.74
C ASN A 88 6.36 -0.97 11.84
N ILE A 89 7.65 -0.80 11.52
CA ILE A 89 8.74 -0.84 12.51
C ILE A 89 8.55 0.25 13.57
N TRP A 90 8.21 1.47 13.15
CA TRP A 90 7.93 2.59 14.06
C TRP A 90 6.73 2.29 14.98
N ILE A 91 5.64 1.75 14.41
CA ILE A 91 4.45 1.34 15.18
C ILE A 91 4.80 0.26 16.23
N GLN A 92 5.64 -0.72 15.88
CA GLN A 92 6.09 -1.76 16.81
C GLN A 92 6.90 -1.17 17.97
N ASP A 93 7.74 -0.16 17.71
CA ASP A 93 8.49 0.55 18.75
C ASP A 93 7.56 1.34 19.69
N CYS A 94 6.58 2.07 19.14
CA CYS A 94 5.55 2.76 19.95
C CYS A 94 4.76 1.76 20.82
N THR A 95 4.41 0.59 20.25
CA THR A 95 3.69 -0.46 20.98
C THR A 95 4.53 -1.01 22.14
N ARG A 96 5.82 -1.29 21.90
CA ARG A 96 6.76 -1.73 22.94
C ARG A 96 6.90 -0.72 24.07
N LYS A 97 6.91 0.57 23.74
CA LYS A 97 6.99 1.68 24.70
C LYS A 97 5.65 2.03 25.37
N ARG A 98 4.58 1.29 25.07
CA ARG A 98 3.21 1.55 25.53
C ARG A 98 2.75 2.98 25.21
N THR A 99 3.23 3.54 24.11
CA THR A 99 2.81 4.85 23.62
C THR A 99 1.50 4.70 22.85
N HIS A 100 0.50 5.47 23.24
CA HIS A 100 -0.75 5.56 22.51
C HIS A 100 -0.52 6.28 21.17
N ILE A 101 -0.90 5.64 20.08
CA ILE A 101 -0.80 6.20 18.73
C ILE A 101 -2.13 6.00 18.01
N ASP A 102 -2.69 7.08 17.50
CA ASP A 102 -3.97 7.06 16.80
C ASP A 102 -3.81 6.91 15.28
N SER A 103 -4.93 6.72 14.58
CA SER A 103 -4.94 6.57 13.12
C SER A 103 -4.47 7.83 12.38
N TYR A 104 -4.61 9.01 12.99
CA TYR A 104 -4.20 10.28 12.39
C TYR A 104 -2.68 10.40 12.39
N ILE A 105 -2.02 10.15 13.53
CA ILE A 105 -0.57 10.15 13.68
C ILE A 105 0.06 9.14 12.73
N ILE A 106 -0.51 7.94 12.63
CA ILE A 106 0.00 6.91 11.70
C ILE A 106 -0.07 7.38 10.24
N LYS A 107 -1.18 7.99 9.81
CA LYS A 107 -1.32 8.54 8.46
C LYS A 107 -0.33 9.69 8.19
N GLN A 108 -0.13 10.57 9.17
CA GLN A 108 0.84 11.68 9.05
C GLN A 108 2.28 11.15 8.95
N ARG A 109 2.65 10.17 9.78
CA ARG A 109 3.98 9.54 9.71
C ARG A 109 4.18 8.82 8.36
N ALA A 110 3.15 8.17 7.84
CA ALA A 110 3.17 7.54 6.51
C ALA A 110 3.47 8.54 5.38
N LEU A 111 2.80 9.70 5.38
CA LEU A 111 3.03 10.76 4.40
C LEU A 111 4.47 11.29 4.47
N LYS A 112 4.98 11.53 5.70
CA LYS A 112 6.35 12.00 5.91
C LYS A 112 7.40 11.00 5.40
N ILE A 113 7.24 9.73 5.74
CA ILE A 113 8.14 8.66 5.27
C ILE A 113 8.09 8.58 3.74
N TYR A 114 6.89 8.62 3.16
CA TYR A 114 6.73 8.57 1.71
C TYR A 114 7.42 9.76 1.00
N ASN A 115 7.18 11.00 1.46
CA ASN A 115 7.79 12.19 0.85
C ASN A 115 9.32 12.13 0.97
N PHE A 116 9.83 11.74 2.14
CA PHE A 116 11.26 11.55 2.32
C PHE A 116 11.85 10.53 1.34
N LEU A 117 11.20 9.36 1.18
CA LEU A 117 11.66 8.36 0.23
C LEU A 117 11.59 8.88 -1.20
N LYS A 118 10.56 9.66 -1.55
CA LYS A 118 10.39 10.23 -2.88
C LYS A 118 11.48 11.25 -3.23
N GLU A 119 11.93 12.04 -2.25
CA GLU A 119 13.01 13.02 -2.41
C GLU A 119 14.40 12.38 -2.50
N ASN A 120 14.58 11.17 -1.96
CA ASN A 120 15.89 10.50 -1.85
C ASN A 120 16.04 9.28 -2.78
N GLU A 121 15.00 8.90 -3.53
CA GLU A 121 15.04 7.85 -4.55
C GLU A 121 15.08 8.48 -5.96
N GLU A 122 15.83 7.86 -6.89
CA GLU A 122 15.96 8.25 -8.29
C GLU A 122 14.60 8.50 -8.99
N PRO A 123 14.52 9.36 -10.03
CA PRO A 123 13.30 10.02 -10.53
C PRO A 123 12.24 9.11 -11.19
N HIS A 124 12.32 7.80 -11.00
CA HIS A 124 11.51 6.79 -11.69
C HIS A 124 10.24 6.37 -10.92
N SER A 125 9.87 7.07 -9.85
CA SER A 125 8.72 6.73 -9.01
C SER A 125 7.56 7.72 -9.17
N ASP A 126 6.77 7.54 -10.23
CA ASP A 126 5.52 8.30 -10.51
C ASP A 126 4.36 7.98 -9.54
N ALA A 127 4.59 7.12 -8.55
CA ALA A 127 3.53 6.55 -7.73
C ALA A 127 3.09 7.52 -6.63
N ASN A 128 2.15 8.44 -6.89
CA ASN A 128 1.57 9.31 -5.86
C ASN A 128 0.89 8.50 -4.73
N PHE A 129 1.26 8.79 -3.49
CA PHE A 129 0.69 8.17 -2.30
C PHE A 129 -0.31 9.09 -1.59
N VAL A 130 -1.42 8.50 -1.14
CA VAL A 130 -2.44 9.18 -0.33
C VAL A 130 -2.75 8.31 0.88
N ALA A 131 -2.59 8.87 2.08
CA ALA A 131 -2.89 8.23 3.36
C ALA A 131 -4.41 8.16 3.65
N SER A 132 -5.17 7.67 2.68
CA SER A 132 -6.63 7.55 2.75
C SER A 132 -7.09 6.57 3.83
N ARG A 133 -8.35 6.66 4.25
CA ARG A 133 -8.99 5.66 5.13
C ARG A 133 -8.87 4.25 4.54
N GLY A 134 -9.16 4.09 3.25
CA GLY A 134 -9.09 2.78 2.58
C GLY A 134 -7.67 2.21 2.48
N TRP A 135 -6.64 3.06 2.38
CA TRP A 135 -5.25 2.61 2.50
C TRP A 135 -4.96 2.13 3.92
N PHE A 136 -5.31 2.94 4.93
CA PHE A 136 -5.04 2.63 6.34
C PHE A 136 -5.65 1.30 6.78
N GLU A 137 -6.91 1.01 6.42
CA GLU A 137 -7.55 -0.28 6.73
C GLU A 137 -6.82 -1.47 6.08
N ARG A 138 -6.35 -1.30 4.83
CA ARG A 138 -5.59 -2.33 4.11
C ARG A 138 -4.20 -2.52 4.71
N PHE A 139 -3.57 -1.44 5.17
CA PHE A 139 -2.30 -1.47 5.88
C PHE A 139 -2.45 -2.21 7.22
N ARG A 140 -3.46 -1.84 8.02
CA ARG A 140 -3.78 -2.49 9.30
C ARG A 140 -4.00 -4.00 9.13
N LYS A 141 -4.77 -4.40 8.11
CA LYS A 141 -5.00 -5.81 7.77
C LYS A 141 -3.73 -6.53 7.32
N ARG A 142 -2.82 -5.86 6.60
CA ARG A 142 -1.58 -6.46 6.09
C ARG A 142 -0.58 -6.76 7.20
N PHE A 143 -0.45 -5.86 8.17
CA PHE A 143 0.50 -5.98 9.28
C PHE A 143 -0.16 -6.50 10.58
N SER A 144 -1.38 -7.04 10.49
CA SER A 144 -2.12 -7.60 11.63
C SER A 144 -2.24 -6.65 12.83
N LEU A 145 -2.38 -5.35 12.58
CA LEU A 145 -2.42 -4.29 13.60
C LEU A 145 -3.81 -4.16 14.25
N GLN A 146 -4.52 -5.27 14.46
CA GLN A 146 -5.91 -5.27 14.94
C GLN A 146 -6.02 -4.85 16.42
N ASN A 147 -4.97 -5.08 17.21
CA ASN A 147 -4.99 -4.90 18.67
C ASN A 147 -4.12 -3.73 19.15
N ILE A 148 -3.62 -2.89 18.25
CA ILE A 148 -2.91 -1.67 18.67
C ILE A 148 -3.94 -0.75 19.32
N LEU A 149 -3.59 -0.18 20.47
CA LEU A 149 -4.39 0.78 21.24
C LEU A 149 -4.57 2.08 20.44
N ILE A 150 -5.32 1.98 19.35
CA ILE A 150 -5.77 3.06 18.48
C ILE A 150 -7.11 3.52 19.08
N ASP A 151 -7.08 4.04 20.31
CA ASP A 151 -8.25 4.71 20.87
C ASP A 151 -8.05 6.22 20.69
N GLY A 152 -9.01 6.84 20.02
CA GLY A 152 -8.95 8.23 19.56
C GLY A 152 -9.27 9.24 20.65
N LYS A 153 -8.90 8.97 21.91
CA LYS A 153 -9.16 9.86 23.04
C LYS A 153 -7.88 10.05 23.85
N ASN A 154 -7.52 11.33 23.99
CA ASN A 154 -6.33 11.90 24.61
C ASN A 154 -5.08 11.91 23.73
N GLY A 155 -4.77 13.11 23.21
CA GLY A 155 -3.46 13.44 22.66
C GLY A 155 -2.43 13.45 23.79
N PHE A 156 -1.49 12.52 23.74
CA PHE A 156 -0.25 12.59 24.50
C PHE A 156 0.94 12.66 23.53
N ALA A 157 1.94 13.43 23.90
CA ALA A 157 3.14 13.65 23.10
C ALA A 157 3.92 12.33 22.91
N VAL A 158 4.21 11.99 21.65
CA VAL A 158 5.09 10.89 21.29
C VAL A 158 6.52 11.27 21.63
N HIS A 159 7.09 10.70 22.69
CA HIS A 159 8.54 10.76 22.92
C HIS A 159 9.25 9.68 22.09
N ASP A 160 9.66 10.04 20.88
CA ASP A 160 10.47 9.20 20.00
C ASP A 160 11.89 9.06 20.59
N ASN A 161 12.35 7.82 20.82
CA ASN A 161 13.75 7.55 21.18
C ASN A 161 14.46 7.02 19.93
N LEU A 162 15.12 7.95 19.24
CA LEU A 162 15.77 7.75 17.94
C LEU A 162 16.98 6.81 18.00
N LYS A 163 17.53 6.50 19.18
CA LYS A 163 18.75 5.66 19.32
C LYS A 163 18.50 4.17 19.11
N ALA A 164 17.24 3.72 19.12
CA ALA A 164 16.86 2.30 19.04
C ALA A 164 16.63 1.77 17.61
N TYR A 165 16.76 2.61 16.58
CA TYR A 165 16.48 2.22 15.19
C TYR A 165 17.74 1.80 14.42
N PRO A 166 17.62 0.99 13.35
CA PRO A 166 18.70 0.81 12.37
C PRO A 166 19.18 2.17 11.84
N LYS A 167 20.50 2.35 11.62
CA LYS A 167 21.11 3.64 11.24
C LYS A 167 20.43 4.34 10.06
N GLU A 168 19.99 3.56 9.07
CA GLU A 168 19.22 4.07 7.92
C GLU A 168 17.91 4.72 8.39
N LEU A 169 17.14 4.06 9.25
CA LEU A 169 15.89 4.59 9.79
C LEU A 169 16.13 5.77 10.77
N GLN A 170 17.23 5.75 11.54
CA GLN A 170 17.62 6.91 12.35
C GLN A 170 17.85 8.14 11.47
N LYS A 171 18.52 7.97 10.32
CA LYS A 171 18.82 9.06 9.38
C LYS A 171 17.55 9.61 8.74
N ILE A 172 16.59 8.75 8.40
CA ILE A 172 15.27 9.15 7.87
C ILE A 172 14.48 9.91 8.94
N LEU A 173 14.34 9.36 10.14
CA LEU A 173 13.51 9.94 11.20
C LEU A 173 14.12 11.23 11.76
N ASN A 174 15.44 11.28 11.99
CA ASN A 174 16.15 12.50 12.42
C ASN A 174 15.96 13.66 11.43
N ARG A 175 16.02 13.38 10.12
CA ARG A 175 15.86 14.42 9.08
C ARG A 175 14.41 14.89 8.93
N VAL A 176 13.44 13.98 9.07
CA VAL A 176 12.01 14.31 9.07
C VAL A 176 11.66 15.21 10.27
N ASP A 177 12.21 14.93 11.46
CA ASP A 177 11.94 15.70 12.66
C ASP A 177 12.69 17.06 12.66
N LEU A 178 13.86 17.16 12.02
CA LEU A 178 14.57 18.43 11.77
C LEU A 178 13.83 19.35 10.79
N HIS A 179 13.22 18.82 9.72
CA HIS A 179 12.50 19.64 8.73
C HIS A 179 11.22 20.27 9.32
N ILE A 180 10.52 19.55 10.20
CA ILE A 180 9.35 20.06 10.94
C ILE A 180 9.73 21.26 11.83
N ASN A 181 10.88 21.19 12.49
CA ASN A 181 11.35 22.28 13.36
C ASN A 181 11.79 23.53 12.57
N ILE A 182 12.27 23.36 11.33
CA ILE A 182 12.64 24.48 10.45
C ILE A 182 11.38 25.14 9.87
N VAL A 183 10.40 24.35 9.40
CA VAL A 183 9.13 24.88 8.87
C VAL A 183 8.32 25.59 9.97
N ASN A 184 8.31 25.07 11.20
CA ASN A 184 7.62 25.73 12.32
C ASN A 184 8.34 27.00 12.83
N LYS A 185 9.68 27.10 12.72
CA LYS A 185 10.41 28.35 13.02
C LYS A 185 10.20 29.43 11.97
N ASN A 186 9.92 29.06 10.72
CA ASN A 186 9.77 30.00 9.61
C ASN A 186 8.30 30.41 9.35
N GLY A 187 7.32 29.82 10.05
CA GLY A 187 5.89 30.05 9.86
C GLY A 187 5.23 31.12 10.75
N PHE A 188 5.97 31.76 11.67
CA PHE A 188 5.43 32.80 12.57
C PHE A 188 6.21 34.12 12.48
N LYS A 189 6.38 34.68 11.27
CA LYS A 189 6.67 36.12 11.10
C LYS A 189 6.03 36.67 9.82
N THR A 190 4.71 36.84 9.83
CA THR A 190 4.02 37.80 8.95
C THR A 190 2.89 38.51 9.71
N LYS A 191 3.30 39.57 10.41
CA LYS A 191 2.68 40.89 10.59
C LYS A 191 1.13 41.01 10.66
N VAL A 192 0.64 41.40 11.83
CA VAL A 192 -0.55 42.26 12.08
C VAL A 192 -0.18 43.04 13.36
N ARG A 193 -0.15 44.37 13.48
CA ARG A 193 -0.64 45.53 12.73
C ARG A 193 0.45 46.61 12.79
#